data_AF-A0A7X3KJV4-F1
#
_entry.id   AF-A0A7X3KJV4-F1
#
_cell.length_a   1.000
_cell.length_b   1.000
_cell.length_c   1.000
_cell.angle_alpha   90.00
_cell.angle_beta   90.00
_cell.angle_gamma   90.00
#
_symmetry.space_group_name_H-M   'P 1'
#
loop_
_entity.id
_entity.type
_entity.pdbx_description
1 polymer ?
#
loop_
_entity_poly.entity_id
_entity_poly.type
_entity_poly.pdbx_seq_one_letter_code
_entity_poly.pdbx_strand_id
1 'polypeptide(L)'
;MMDNWRKRIIKGGFLLVLLLTMGTALMGCSGNTNAKNYFKHEPLPDAEAIFLETSAAVREIAWNELSKEDKESVTGDWKNAQVALAKWEDVTMKKTTEKPDTEALYKVTFLTDRDAQLGPIGIYIDPVTKKIVGYDGRQ
;
A
#
# COMPACT_ATOMS: atom_id res chain seq x y z
N MET A 1 -29.98 42.30 -12.63
CA MET A 1 -31.34 41.82 -12.98
C MET A 1 -31.19 40.35 -13.30
N MET A 2 -31.67 39.35 -12.58
CA MET A 2 -32.58 39.16 -11.43
C MET A 2 -32.09 37.84 -10.79
N ASP A 3 -31.96 37.72 -9.46
CA ASP A 3 -32.89 37.05 -8.53
C ASP A 3 -33.39 35.66 -9.04
N ASN A 4 -33.49 34.56 -8.29
CA ASN A 4 -33.35 34.26 -6.87
C ASN A 4 -33.52 32.73 -6.70
N TRP A 5 -33.26 32.24 -5.49
CA TRP A 5 -34.01 31.17 -4.81
C TRP A 5 -33.93 29.68 -5.25
N ARG A 6 -33.30 28.86 -4.39
CA ARG A 6 -34.03 27.98 -3.44
C ARG A 6 -33.09 27.37 -2.39
N LYS A 7 -33.29 27.80 -1.14
CA LYS A 7 -32.82 27.14 0.09
C LYS A 7 -33.84 26.06 0.51
N ARG A 8 -33.39 24.88 0.95
CA ARG A 8 -34.03 23.97 1.93
C ARG A 8 -32.89 23.19 2.61
N ILE A 9 -32.25 23.67 3.67
CA ILE A 9 -32.63 23.54 5.09
C ILE A 9 -33.48 22.29 5.37
N ILE A 10 -32.84 21.24 5.90
CA ILE A 10 -33.47 20.26 6.78
C ILE A 10 -32.75 20.38 8.13
N LYS A 11 -33.47 20.98 9.09
CA LYS A 11 -33.16 20.98 10.53
C LYS A 11 -34.06 19.92 11.18
N GLY A 12 -33.50 19.13 12.08
CA GLY A 12 -34.18 18.28 13.05
C GLY A 12 -33.12 17.38 13.70
N GLY A 13 -32.75 17.47 14.98
CA GLY A 13 -33.46 17.98 16.16
C GLY A 13 -34.13 16.81 16.90
N PHE A 14 -33.83 16.68 18.21
CA PHE A 14 -34.50 15.80 19.19
C PHE A 14 -34.16 14.29 19.10
N LEU A 15 -33.99 13.45 20.14
CA LEU A 15 -34.18 13.49 21.60
C LEU A 15 -33.64 12.12 22.13
N LEU A 16 -32.57 12.04 22.94
CA LEU A 16 -32.55 11.67 24.37
C LEU A 16 -33.54 10.57 24.82
N VAL A 17 -33.07 9.33 25.10
CA VAL A 17 -33.58 8.45 26.18
C VAL A 17 -32.47 7.50 26.70
N LEU A 18 -32.10 7.72 27.95
CA LEU A 18 -31.40 6.81 28.89
C LEU A 18 -32.18 5.50 29.09
N LEU A 19 -31.50 4.37 29.31
CA LEU A 19 -31.92 3.42 30.36
C LEU A 19 -30.79 2.44 30.74
N LEU A 20 -30.29 2.65 31.95
CA LEU A 20 -29.58 1.70 32.81
C LEU A 20 -30.45 0.46 33.07
N THR A 21 -29.87 -0.73 32.98
CA THR A 21 -30.23 -1.85 33.86
C THR A 21 -28.98 -2.62 34.27
N MET A 22 -28.56 -2.38 35.51
CA MET A 22 -27.76 -3.29 36.33
C MET A 22 -28.55 -4.56 36.66
N GLY A 23 -27.83 -5.67 36.83
CA GLY A 23 -28.30 -6.90 37.47
C GLY A 23 -27.80 -8.13 36.71
N THR A 24 -27.20 -9.15 37.29
CA THR A 24 -26.88 -9.51 38.68
C THR A 24 -25.77 -10.56 38.63
N ALA A 25 -24.95 -10.61 39.67
CA ALA A 25 -23.91 -11.61 39.88
C ALA A 25 -24.47 -13.04 39.91
N LEU A 26 -23.72 -13.99 39.33
CA LEU A 26 -23.76 -15.40 39.69
C LEU A 26 -22.33 -15.92 39.94
N MET A 27 -22.21 -16.58 41.09
CA MET A 27 -21.09 -17.38 41.59
C MET A 27 -20.77 -18.60 40.71
N GLY A 28 -19.50 -19.03 40.76
CA GLY A 28 -19.04 -20.39 40.44
C GLY A 28 -18.43 -20.49 39.03
N CYS A 29 -17.22 -21.03 38.81
CA CYS A 29 -16.60 -22.18 39.48
C CYS A 29 -15.10 -21.98 39.73
N SER A 30 -14.67 -22.53 40.86
CA SER A 30 -13.31 -22.99 41.11
C SER A 30 -12.84 -23.91 39.99
N GLY A 31 -11.72 -23.55 39.36
CA GLY A 31 -11.03 -24.36 38.37
C GLY A 31 -9.56 -24.00 38.40
N ASN A 32 -8.78 -24.81 39.11
CA ASN A 32 -7.32 -24.80 39.06
C ASN A 32 -6.87 -25.04 37.61
N THR A 33 -6.59 -23.96 36.87
CA THR A 33 -5.91 -24.05 35.59
C THR A 33 -4.46 -23.69 35.81
N ASN A 34 -3.62 -24.73 35.80
CA ASN A 34 -2.20 -24.62 35.50
C ASN A 34 -1.99 -23.55 34.43
N ALA A 35 -1.44 -22.40 34.85
CA ALA A 35 -0.97 -21.37 33.95
C ALA A 35 0.25 -21.95 33.22
N LYS A 36 -0.01 -22.71 32.17
CA LYS A 36 0.96 -22.90 31.11
C LYS A 36 1.21 -21.49 30.57
N ASN A 37 2.43 -21.00 30.75
CA ASN A 37 2.95 -19.86 30.01
C ASN A 37 2.88 -20.22 28.53
N TYR A 38 1.71 -19.99 27.92
CA TYR A 38 1.60 -19.87 26.48
C TYR A 38 2.34 -18.58 26.17
N PHE A 39 3.58 -18.74 25.71
CA PHE A 39 4.32 -17.70 25.02
C PHE A 39 3.32 -17.07 24.05
N LYS A 40 3.01 -15.79 24.26
CA LYS A 40 2.10 -15.03 23.40
C LYS A 40 2.81 -14.90 22.06
N HIS A 41 2.69 -15.93 21.22
CA HIS A 41 3.07 -15.83 19.83
C HIS A 41 2.10 -14.83 19.23
N GLU A 42 2.59 -13.60 19.03
CA GLU A 42 1.92 -12.68 18.14
C GLU A 42 1.68 -13.43 16.83
N PRO A 43 0.45 -13.42 16.30
CA PRO A 43 0.17 -14.12 15.06
C PRO A 43 1.15 -13.59 14.02
N LEU A 44 1.94 -14.51 13.44
CA LEU A 44 2.78 -14.18 12.31
C LEU A 44 1.89 -13.49 11.27
N PRO A 45 2.27 -12.31 10.76
CA PRO A 45 1.48 -11.66 9.73
C PRO A 45 1.31 -12.65 8.58
N ASP A 46 0.09 -12.76 8.07
CA ASP A 46 -0.16 -13.60 6.91
C ASP A 46 0.71 -13.10 5.73
N ALA A 47 1.02 -14.01 4.81
CA ALA A 47 1.88 -13.70 3.66
C ALA A 47 1.33 -12.54 2.81
N GLU A 48 0.02 -12.29 2.87
CA GLU A 48 -0.66 -11.20 2.20
C GLU A 48 -0.34 -9.85 2.84
N ALA A 49 -0.37 -9.74 4.17
CA ALA A 49 0.03 -8.54 4.90
C ALA A 49 1.51 -8.20 4.65
N ILE A 50 2.39 -9.21 4.65
CA ILE A 50 3.82 -9.03 4.34
C ILE A 50 3.99 -8.52 2.90
N PHE A 51 3.27 -9.11 1.94
CA PHE A 51 3.31 -8.67 0.55
C PHE A 51 2.75 -7.25 0.38
N LEU A 52 1.65 -6.91 1.05
CA LEU A 52 1.02 -5.60 0.97
C LEU A 52 1.94 -4.51 1.56
N GLU A 53 2.50 -4.74 2.74
CA GLU A 53 3.47 -3.82 3.37
C GLU A 53 4.71 -3.65 2.49
N THR A 54 5.25 -4.76 1.97
CA THR A 54 6.39 -4.72 1.05
C THR A 54 6.06 -3.94 -0.22
N SER A 55 4.86 -4.12 -0.77
CA SER A 55 4.40 -3.43 -1.98
C SER A 55 4.30 -1.91 -1.78
N ALA A 56 3.84 -1.46 -0.61
CA ALA A 56 3.77 -0.04 -0.29
C ALA A 56 5.17 0.58 -0.22
N ALA A 57 6.11 -0.09 0.47
CA ALA A 57 7.48 0.38 0.60
C ALA A 57 8.21 0.48 -0.76
N VAL A 58 8.05 -0.53 -1.63
CA VAL A 58 8.71 -0.50 -2.96
C VAL A 58 8.11 0.56 -3.89
N ARG A 59 6.80 0.82 -3.81
CA ARG A 59 6.17 1.94 -4.54
C ARG A 59 6.75 3.27 -4.10
N GLU A 60 6.96 3.47 -2.80
CA GLU A 60 7.50 4.73 -2.27
C GLU A 60 8.94 4.95 -2.73
N ILE A 61 9.78 3.91 -2.68
CA ILE A 61 11.15 3.95 -3.23
C ILE A 61 11.13 4.34 -4.70
N ALA A 62 10.29 3.67 -5.50
CA ALA A 62 10.18 3.92 -6.93
C ALA A 62 9.67 5.35 -7.22
N TRP A 63 8.64 5.80 -6.49
CA TRP A 63 8.07 7.14 -6.64
C TRP A 63 9.10 8.22 -6.32
N ASN A 64 9.89 8.05 -5.26
CA ASN A 64 10.88 9.04 -4.84
C ASN A 64 12.03 9.20 -5.84
N GLU A 65 12.34 8.18 -6.63
CA GLU A 65 13.34 8.25 -7.71
C GLU A 65 12.86 9.08 -8.91
N LEU A 66 11.55 9.16 -9.16
CA LEU A 66 11.03 9.87 -10.32
C LEU A 66 11.41 11.35 -10.29
N SER A 67 11.78 11.85 -11.48
CA SER A 67 11.93 13.28 -11.74
C SER A 67 10.61 14.02 -11.50
N LYS A 68 10.67 15.34 -11.38
CA LYS A 68 9.46 16.14 -11.19
C LYS A 68 8.53 16.00 -12.40
N GLU A 69 9.09 16.04 -13.60
CA GLU A 69 8.40 15.92 -14.88
C GLU A 69 7.73 14.54 -15.02
N ASP A 70 8.42 13.48 -14.58
CA ASP A 70 7.84 12.14 -14.60
C ASP A 70 6.68 12.00 -13.60
N LYS A 71 6.84 12.52 -12.37
CA LYS A 71 5.76 12.54 -11.36
C LYS A 71 4.52 13.28 -11.87
N GLU A 72 4.71 14.40 -12.56
CA GLU A 72 3.61 15.17 -13.15
C GLU A 72 2.89 14.40 -14.28
N SER A 73 3.60 13.53 -15.00
CA SER A 73 2.99 12.69 -16.05
C SER A 73 2.26 11.46 -15.53
N VAL A 74 2.48 11.03 -14.27
CA VAL A 74 1.84 9.84 -13.73
C VAL A 74 0.33 10.06 -13.58
N THR A 75 -0.44 9.16 -14.19
CA THR A 75 -1.91 9.18 -14.11
C THR A 75 -2.39 8.30 -12.97
N GLY A 76 -3.18 8.88 -12.06
CA GLY A 76 -3.75 8.17 -10.91
C GLY A 76 -2.90 8.30 -9.64
N ASP A 77 -3.22 7.48 -8.63
CA ASP A 77 -2.48 7.46 -7.37
C ASP A 77 -1.31 6.48 -7.45
N TRP A 78 -0.09 6.99 -7.31
CA TRP A 78 1.14 6.18 -7.32
C TRP A 78 1.15 5.10 -6.24
N LYS A 79 0.40 5.27 -5.14
CA LYS A 79 0.26 4.26 -4.08
C LYS A 79 -0.43 2.98 -4.55
N ASN A 80 -1.14 3.05 -5.68
CA ASN A 80 -1.80 1.91 -6.33
C ASN A 80 -1.02 1.41 -7.55
N ALA A 81 0.20 1.88 -7.79
CA ALA A 81 1.04 1.43 -8.90
C ALA A 81 1.23 -0.09 -8.87
N GLN A 82 1.31 -0.69 -10.06
CA GLN A 82 1.46 -2.13 -10.17
C GLN A 82 2.84 -2.55 -9.66
N VAL A 83 2.88 -3.55 -8.78
CA VAL A 83 4.12 -4.20 -8.34
C VAL A 83 4.08 -5.65 -8.81
N ALA A 84 5.07 -6.07 -9.57
CA ALA A 84 5.22 -7.43 -10.06
C ALA A 84 6.62 -7.97 -9.79
N LEU A 85 6.79 -9.28 -9.81
CA LEU A 85 8.11 -9.90 -9.84
C LEU A 85 8.64 -9.88 -11.27
N ALA A 86 9.94 -9.61 -11.42
CA ALA A 86 10.65 -9.63 -12.68
C ALA A 86 12.03 -10.27 -12.52
N LYS A 87 12.68 -10.64 -13.63
CA LYS A 87 14.04 -11.18 -13.65
C LYS A 87 15.04 -10.10 -14.04
N TRP A 88 16.32 -10.32 -13.74
CA TRP A 88 17.40 -9.40 -14.13
C TRP A 88 17.49 -9.20 -15.65
N GLU A 89 17.15 -10.25 -16.39
CA GLU A 89 17.17 -10.27 -17.85
C GLU A 89 16.07 -9.37 -18.45
N ASP A 90 14.99 -9.09 -17.72
CA ASP A 90 13.90 -8.19 -18.13
C ASP A 90 14.30 -6.70 -18.02
N VAL A 91 15.36 -6.38 -17.27
CA VAL A 91 15.84 -5.01 -17.05
C VAL A 91 16.49 -4.49 -18.33
N THR A 92 15.78 -3.59 -19.03
CA THR A 92 16.23 -3.03 -20.31
C THR A 92 17.37 -2.02 -20.12
N MET A 93 17.22 -1.10 -19.17
CA MET A 93 18.20 -0.06 -18.86
C MET A 93 18.80 -0.30 -17.48
N LYS A 94 19.96 -0.96 -17.41
CA LYS A 94 20.61 -1.32 -16.15
C LYS A 94 21.37 -0.13 -15.55
N LYS A 95 21.12 0.17 -14.27
CA LYS A 95 21.82 1.24 -13.52
C LYS A 95 23.19 0.76 -12.98
N THR A 96 23.37 -0.56 -12.92
CA THR A 96 24.61 -1.23 -12.50
C THR A 96 24.99 -2.33 -13.48
N THR A 97 26.28 -2.62 -13.59
CA THR A 97 26.80 -3.74 -14.39
C THR A 97 26.71 -5.07 -13.65
N GLU A 98 26.64 -5.04 -12.33
CA GLU A 98 26.59 -6.23 -11.49
C GLU A 98 25.15 -6.74 -11.33
N LYS A 99 24.96 -8.03 -11.60
CA LYS A 99 23.68 -8.70 -11.36
C LYS A 99 23.46 -8.81 -9.84
N PRO A 100 22.29 -8.43 -9.31
CA PRO A 100 21.95 -8.67 -7.91
C PRO A 100 22.00 -10.16 -7.56
N ASP A 101 22.39 -10.49 -6.33
CA ASP A 101 22.41 -11.88 -5.84
C ASP A 101 21.01 -12.50 -5.72
N THR A 102 19.96 -11.69 -5.87
CA THR A 102 18.56 -12.08 -5.80
C THR A 102 18.06 -12.62 -7.15
N GLU A 103 17.31 -13.73 -7.10
CA GLU A 103 16.76 -14.35 -8.32
C GLU A 103 15.61 -13.53 -8.94
N ALA A 104 14.87 -12.80 -8.11
CA ALA A 104 13.71 -12.01 -8.51
C ALA A 104 13.85 -10.56 -8.03
N LEU A 105 13.37 -9.65 -8.86
CA LEU A 105 13.31 -8.22 -8.63
C LEU A 105 11.85 -7.78 -8.46
N TYR A 106 11.64 -6.68 -7.76
CA TYR A 106 10.36 -5.98 -7.86
C TYR A 106 10.39 -5.03 -9.04
N LYS A 107 9.40 -5.13 -9.92
CA LYS A 107 9.09 -4.12 -10.94
C LYS A 107 7.90 -3.29 -10.47
N VAL A 108 8.12 -1.99 -10.30
CA VAL A 108 7.05 -1.01 -10.08
C VAL A 108 6.71 -0.33 -11.40
N THR A 109 5.44 -0.32 -11.78
CA THR A 109 4.97 0.28 -13.04
C THR A 109 4.03 1.44 -12.75
N PHE A 110 4.40 2.64 -13.19
CA PHE A 110 3.55 3.83 -13.16
C PHE A 110 2.99 4.11 -14.56
N LEU A 111 1.66 4.18 -14.66
CA LEU A 111 0.98 4.63 -15.86
C LEU A 111 1.11 6.14 -16.01
N THR A 112 1.27 6.61 -17.24
CA THR A 112 1.45 8.04 -17.55
C THR A 112 0.54 8.51 -18.67
N ASP A 113 0.34 9.83 -18.76
CA ASP A 113 -0.39 10.47 -19.86
C ASP A 113 0.37 10.41 -21.20
N ARG A 114 1.63 9.96 -21.18
CA ARG A 114 2.52 9.78 -22.34
C ARG A 114 2.75 8.31 -22.70
N ASP A 115 1.98 7.38 -22.13
CA ASP A 115 2.18 5.94 -22.35
C ASP A 115 2.02 5.55 -23.83
N ALA A 116 1.19 6.26 -24.60
CA ALA A 116 0.99 6.00 -26.01
C ALA A 116 2.25 6.25 -26.87
N GLN A 117 3.13 7.16 -26.42
CA GLN A 117 4.38 7.48 -27.12
C GLN A 117 5.58 6.77 -26.49
N LEU A 118 5.68 6.81 -25.16
CA LEU A 118 6.89 6.42 -24.42
C LEU A 118 6.74 5.10 -23.66
N GLY A 119 5.52 4.55 -23.58
CA GLY A 119 5.17 3.48 -22.64
C GLY A 119 5.14 3.94 -21.17
N PRO A 120 4.66 3.09 -20.26
CA PRO A 120 4.68 3.38 -18.82
C PRO A 120 6.10 3.45 -18.26
N ILE A 121 6.24 4.01 -17.06
CA ILE A 121 7.51 4.04 -16.35
C ILE A 121 7.64 2.75 -15.54
N GLY A 122 8.60 1.90 -15.91
CA GLY A 122 8.99 0.74 -15.11
C GLY A 122 10.30 0.98 -14.35
N ILE A 123 10.31 0.70 -13.05
CA ILE A 123 11.49 0.76 -12.18
C ILE A 123 11.72 -0.61 -11.54
N TYR A 124 12.97 -1.09 -11.59
CA TYR A 124 13.37 -2.38 -11.03
C TYR A 124 14.15 -2.18 -9.73
N ILE A 125 13.74 -2.89 -8.68
CA ILE A 125 14.26 -2.76 -7.32
C ILE A 125 14.68 -4.14 -6.83
N ASP A 126 15.88 -4.22 -6.27
CA ASP A 126 16.37 -5.41 -5.57
C ASP A 126 15.58 -5.58 -4.24
N PRO A 127 14.91 -6.73 -4.02
CA PRO A 127 14.08 -6.94 -2.84
C PRO A 127 14.87 -6.95 -1.53
N VAL A 128 16.16 -7.28 -1.55
CA VAL A 128 17.02 -7.38 -0.35
C VAL A 128 17.64 -6.03 -0.04
N THR A 129 18.33 -5.43 -1.01
CA THR A 129 19.05 -4.16 -0.77
C THR A 129 18.16 -2.93 -0.88
N LYS A 130 16.95 -3.08 -1.41
CA LYS A 130 16.01 -1.98 -1.72
C LYS A 130 16.58 -0.92 -2.67
N LYS A 131 17.66 -1.24 -3.38
CA LYS A 131 18.29 -0.36 -4.36
C LYS A 131 17.62 -0.50 -5.72
N ILE A 132 17.59 0.61 -6.45
CA ILE A 132 17.14 0.65 -7.84
C ILE A 132 18.27 0.11 -8.72
N VAL A 133 17.97 -0.94 -9.48
CA VAL A 133 18.95 -1.65 -10.30
C VAL A 133 18.77 -1.38 -11.79
N GLY A 134 17.63 -0.80 -12.19
CA GLY A 134 17.41 -0.34 -13.56
C GLY A 134 15.99 0.12 -13.84
N TYR A 135 15.72 0.37 -15.12
CA TYR A 135 14.50 0.98 -15.64
C TYR A 135 14.04 0.27 -16.92
N ASP A 136 12.77 0.44 -17.27
CA ASP A 136 12.28 0.15 -18.61
C ASP A 136 12.91 1.13 -19.62
N GLY A 137 13.17 0.64 -20.84
CA GLY A 137 13.60 1.50 -21.93
C GLY A 137 12.41 2.24 -22.53
N ARG A 138 12.26 3.53 -22.17
CA ARG A 138 11.31 4.45 -22.83
C ARG A 138 12.02 5.12 -24.02
N GLN A 139 11.31 5.32 -25.12
CA GLN A 139 11.82 5.96 -26.35
C GLN A 139 11.09 7.25 -26.65
#